data_AF-A0A349VKT9-F1
#
_entry.id   AF-A0A349VKT9-F1
#
_cell.length_a   1.000
_cell.length_b   1.000
_cell.length_c   1.000
_cell.angle_alpha   90.00
_cell.angle_beta   90.00
_cell.angle_gamma   90.00
#
_symmetry.space_group_name_H-M   'P 1'
#
loop_
_entity.id
_entity.type
_entity.pdbx_description
1 polymer ?
#
loop_
_entity_poly.entity_id
_entity_poly.type
_entity_poly.pdbx_seq_one_letter_code
_entity_poly.pdbx_strand_id
1 'polypeptide(L)'
;MSTILPTIESPHDLQGLSPDELENLAAEMRQALCQVAASRTAHFASNLGVVELCLALHRVFDFSKDRLIWDTGHQIYPHKLITGRYNRFDTIRTRGGLMGFPNPSESPYDLFMTGHAGCSVSA
;
A
#
# COMPACT_ATOMS: atom_id res chain seq x y z
N MET A 1 -10.19 11.64 -18.28
CA MET A 1 -8.78 11.53 -17.88
C MET A 1 -8.49 10.06 -17.63
N SER A 2 -7.37 9.53 -18.14
CA SER A 2 -6.92 8.18 -17.85
C SER A 2 -6.48 8.09 -16.39
N THR A 3 -6.92 7.07 -15.66
CA THR A 3 -6.54 6.84 -14.25
C THR A 3 -5.15 6.21 -14.17
N ILE A 4 -4.30 6.71 -13.27
CA ILE A 4 -2.89 6.29 -13.10
C ILE A 4 -2.79 5.04 -12.23
N LEU A 5 -3.54 4.96 -11.14
CA LEU A 5 -3.43 3.87 -10.17
C LEU A 5 -3.59 2.46 -10.78
N PRO A 6 -4.53 2.22 -11.71
CA PRO A 6 -4.67 0.91 -12.35
C PRO A 6 -3.48 0.52 -13.24
N THR A 7 -2.62 1.46 -13.63
CA THR A 7 -1.44 1.20 -14.47
C THR A 7 -0.18 0.95 -13.63
N ILE A 8 -0.25 1.06 -12.30
CA ILE A 8 0.88 0.78 -11.41
C ILE A 8 0.90 -0.71 -11.07
N GLU A 9 1.74 -1.47 -11.77
CA GLU A 9 1.95 -2.90 -11.52
C GLU A 9 3.06 -3.15 -10.51
N SER A 10 3.99 -2.19 -10.37
CA SER A 10 5.09 -2.26 -9.41
C SER A 10 5.56 -0.86 -8.94
N PRO A 11 6.33 -0.79 -7.84
CA PRO A 11 6.93 0.48 -7.40
C PRO A 11 7.81 1.16 -8.45
N HIS A 12 8.38 0.38 -9.38
CA HIS A 12 9.23 0.91 -10.46
C HIS A 12 8.46 1.88 -11.38
N ASP A 13 7.15 1.68 -11.55
CA ASP A 13 6.30 2.52 -12.39
C ASP A 13 6.17 3.95 -11.84
N LEU A 14 6.50 4.18 -10.57
CA LEU A 14 6.49 5.49 -9.93
C LEU A 14 7.65 6.40 -10.38
N GLN A 15 8.75 5.84 -10.89
CA GLN A 15 9.93 6.62 -11.29
C GLN A 15 9.65 7.51 -12.50
N GLY A 16 8.74 7.09 -13.39
CA GLY A 16 8.36 7.82 -14.59
C GLY A 16 7.39 8.98 -14.35
N LEU A 17 6.80 9.07 -13.16
CA LEU A 17 5.76 10.05 -12.86
C LEU A 17 6.34 11.43 -12.51
N SER A 18 5.71 12.48 -13.01
CA SER A 18 5.91 13.86 -12.56
C SER A 18 5.32 14.10 -11.16
N PRO A 19 5.68 15.21 -10.48
CA PRO A 19 5.05 15.59 -9.22
C PRO A 19 3.52 15.69 -9.32
N ASP A 20 2.98 16.29 -10.37
CA ASP A 20 1.53 16.43 -10.57
C ASP A 20 0.85 15.06 -10.76
N GLU A 21 1.51 14.13 -11.44
CA GLU A 21 1.03 12.75 -11.59
C GLU A 21 1.07 11.98 -10.25
N LEU A 22 2.05 12.23 -9.39
CA LEU A 22 2.08 11.67 -8.04
C LEU A 22 0.95 12.21 -7.17
N GLU A 23 0.63 13.50 -7.27
CA GLU A 23 -0.51 14.10 -6.56
C GLU A 23 -1.83 13.49 -7.03
N ASN A 24 -1.99 13.31 -8.35
CA ASN A 24 -3.14 12.62 -8.92
C ASN A 24 -3.23 11.15 -8.47
N LEU A 25 -2.10 10.42 -8.49
CA LEU A 25 -2.03 9.05 -7.99
C LEU A 25 -2.41 8.98 -6.50
N ALA A 26 -1.95 9.92 -5.68
CA ALA A 26 -2.31 9.98 -4.26
C ALA A 26 -3.81 10.23 -4.07
N ALA A 27 -4.45 11.06 -4.91
CA ALA A 27 -5.89 11.27 -4.89
C ALA A 27 -6.66 9.99 -5.28
N GLU A 28 -6.22 9.28 -6.32
CA GLU A 28 -6.80 8.00 -6.75
C GLU A 28 -6.65 6.91 -5.68
N MET A 29 -5.49 6.85 -5.00
CA MET A 29 -5.28 5.94 -3.87
C MET A 29 -6.26 6.24 -2.73
N ARG A 30 -6.46 7.51 -2.36
CA ARG A 30 -7.46 7.89 -1.34
C ARG A 30 -8.86 7.48 -1.75
N GLN A 31 -9.23 7.63 -3.02
CA GLN A 31 -10.53 7.18 -3.52
C GLN A 31 -10.69 5.65 -3.35
N ALA A 32 -9.68 4.86 -3.70
CA ALA A 32 -9.70 3.41 -3.52
C ALA A 32 -9.83 3.02 -2.03
N LEU A 33 -9.13 3.72 -1.13
CA LEU A 33 -9.24 3.53 0.31
C LEU A 33 -10.66 3.85 0.82
N CYS A 34 -11.25 4.95 0.37
CA CYS A 34 -12.63 5.35 0.71
C CYS A 34 -13.64 4.29 0.27
N GLN A 35 -13.46 3.69 -0.92
CA GLN A 35 -14.35 2.67 -1.43
C GLN A 35 -14.33 1.38 -0.60
N VAL A 36 -13.15 0.98 -0.11
CA VAL A 36 -13.06 -0.12 0.85
C VAL A 36 -13.79 0.23 2.14
N ALA A 37 -13.53 1.41 2.72
CA ALA A 37 -14.18 1.83 3.97
C ALA A 37 -15.70 1.97 3.87
N ALA A 38 -16.22 2.32 2.70
CA ALA A 38 -17.67 2.40 2.45
C ALA A 38 -18.36 1.02 2.45
N SER A 39 -17.63 -0.05 2.11
CA SER A 39 -18.20 -1.40 1.97
C SER A 39 -17.93 -2.33 3.16
N ARG A 40 -16.94 -2.01 4.01
CA ARG A 40 -16.55 -2.88 5.14
C ARG A 40 -15.72 -2.14 6.20
N THR A 41 -15.62 -2.74 7.38
CA THR A 41 -14.73 -2.26 8.45
C THR A 41 -13.26 -2.41 8.05
N ALA A 42 -12.52 -1.31 8.09
CA ALA A 42 -11.09 -1.25 7.80
C ALA A 42 -10.40 -0.21 8.70
N HIS A 43 -9.07 -0.34 8.84
CA HIS A 43 -8.27 0.69 9.52
C HIS A 43 -8.12 1.90 8.61
N PHE A 44 -9.12 2.76 8.58
CA PHE A 44 -9.22 3.76 7.52
C PHE A 44 -8.28 4.96 7.71
N ALA A 45 -8.32 5.59 8.89
CA ALA A 45 -7.57 6.82 9.15
C ALA A 45 -6.04 6.63 9.05
N SER A 46 -5.51 5.51 9.56
CA SER A 46 -4.09 5.19 9.50
C SER A 46 -3.58 5.05 8.07
N ASN A 47 -4.38 4.49 7.17
CA ASN A 47 -4.02 4.33 5.76
C ASN A 47 -4.06 5.66 4.99
N LEU A 48 -5.06 6.52 5.25
CA LEU A 48 -5.10 7.85 4.64
C LEU A 48 -3.89 8.70 5.03
N GLY A 49 -3.41 8.57 6.28
CA GLY A 49 -2.30 9.38 6.80
C GLY A 49 -0.92 9.04 6.24
N VAL A 50 -0.76 7.94 5.50
CA VAL A 50 0.56 7.48 4.99
C VAL A 50 0.63 7.36 3.48
N VAL A 51 -0.36 7.86 2.72
CA VAL A 51 -0.36 7.77 1.25
C VAL A 51 0.89 8.42 0.65
N GLU A 52 1.17 9.68 0.99
CA GLU A 52 2.32 10.41 0.49
C GLU A 52 3.65 9.80 0.97
N LEU A 53 3.71 9.39 2.25
CA LEU A 53 4.89 8.72 2.80
C LEU A 53 5.19 7.44 2.03
N CYS A 54 4.16 6.64 1.72
CA CYS A 54 4.30 5.42 0.96
C CYS A 54 4.83 5.70 -0.46
N LEU A 55 4.27 6.69 -1.16
CA LEU A 55 4.75 7.07 -2.49
C LEU A 55 6.21 7.57 -2.44
N ALA A 56 6.54 8.41 -1.46
CA ALA A 56 7.90 8.92 -1.29
C ALA A 56 8.91 7.81 -1.03
N LEU A 57 8.60 6.88 -0.12
CA LEU A 57 9.46 5.73 0.19
C LEU A 57 9.70 4.86 -1.05
N HIS A 58 8.65 4.51 -1.78
CA HIS A 58 8.74 3.65 -2.98
C HIS A 58 9.36 4.34 -4.19
N ARG A 59 9.41 5.68 -4.20
CA ARG A 59 10.11 6.45 -5.24
C ARG A 59 11.60 6.61 -4.95
N VAL A 60 11.99 6.66 -3.68
CA VAL A 60 13.38 6.91 -3.24
C VAL A 60 14.17 5.62 -3.07
N PHE A 61 13.55 4.57 -2.52
CA PHE A 61 14.20 3.30 -2.21
C PHE A 61 13.75 2.19 -3.14
N ASP A 62 14.62 1.21 -3.37
CA ASP A 62 14.33 0.02 -4.17
C ASP A 62 14.06 -1.15 -3.23
N PHE A 63 12.82 -1.31 -2.79
CA PHE A 63 12.43 -2.39 -1.87
C PHE A 63 12.35 -3.79 -2.53
N SER A 64 12.84 -3.94 -3.77
CA SER A 64 13.24 -5.27 -4.27
C SER A 64 14.57 -5.74 -3.65
N LYS A 65 15.35 -4.82 -3.08
CA LYS A 65 16.65 -5.05 -2.43
C LYS A 65 16.69 -4.50 -1.01
N ASP A 66 16.18 -3.28 -0.83
CA ASP A 66 16.06 -2.61 0.46
C ASP A 66 14.92 -3.23 1.28
N ARG A 67 14.93 -2.95 2.60
CA ARG A 67 13.94 -3.50 3.51
C ARG A 67 13.00 -2.42 4.02
N LEU A 68 11.69 -2.66 3.88
CA LEU A 68 10.63 -1.85 4.46
C LEU A 68 9.78 -2.68 5.43
N ILE A 69 9.63 -2.18 6.66
CA ILE A 69 8.76 -2.78 7.67
C ILE A 69 7.74 -1.73 8.12
N TRP A 70 6.46 -2.08 8.02
CA TRP A 70 5.36 -1.29 8.55
C TRP A 70 4.96 -1.83 9.93
N ASP A 71 5.34 -1.14 11.00
CA ASP A 71 5.04 -1.59 12.37
C ASP A 71 3.54 -1.59 12.67
N THR A 72 3.07 -2.55 13.48
CA THR A 72 1.64 -2.91 13.64
C THR A 72 0.93 -3.33 12.33
N GLY A 73 1.27 -2.74 11.18
CA GLY A 73 0.86 -3.19 9.85
C GLY A 73 -0.51 -2.70 9.37
N HIS A 74 -1.30 -2.03 10.20
CA HIS A 74 -2.65 -1.59 9.85
C HIS A 74 -2.71 -0.41 8.87
N GLN A 75 -1.57 0.22 8.57
CA GLN A 75 -1.36 1.32 7.62
C GLN A 75 -0.78 0.85 6.27
N ILE A 76 -0.87 -0.45 5.96
CA ILE A 76 -0.23 -1.09 4.80
C ILE A 76 -0.96 -0.90 3.46
N TYR A 77 -2.18 -0.34 3.45
CA TYR A 77 -3.01 -0.39 2.25
C TYR A 77 -2.43 0.42 1.08
N PRO A 78 -1.93 1.67 1.29
CA PRO A 78 -1.19 2.39 0.25
C PRO A 78 -0.06 1.57 -0.35
N HIS A 79 0.67 0.84 0.49
CA HIS A 79 1.76 -0.03 0.05
C HIS A 79 1.25 -1.18 -0.81
N LYS A 80 0.15 -1.86 -0.42
CA LYS A 80 -0.44 -2.93 -1.23
C LYS A 80 -0.94 -2.41 -2.59
N LEU A 81 -1.50 -1.21 -2.64
CA LEU A 81 -1.99 -0.59 -3.89
C LEU A 81 -0.89 -0.47 -4.96
N ILE A 82 0.31 -0.02 -4.58
CA ILE A 82 1.41 0.26 -5.52
C ILE A 82 2.44 -0.89 -5.68
N THR A 83 2.19 -2.04 -5.06
CA THR A 83 3.07 -3.22 -5.12
C THR A 83 2.38 -4.39 -5.83
N GLY A 84 1.65 -4.09 -6.90
CA GLY A 84 1.05 -5.08 -7.80
C GLY A 84 -0.21 -5.76 -7.29
N ARG A 85 -0.87 -5.21 -6.27
CA ARG A 85 -2.08 -5.82 -5.65
C ARG A 85 -3.34 -4.99 -5.82
N TYR A 86 -3.31 -3.90 -6.60
CA TYR A 86 -4.48 -3.05 -6.87
C TYR A 86 -5.68 -3.84 -7.41
N ASN A 87 -5.47 -4.72 -8.39
CA ASN A 87 -6.52 -5.52 -9.03
C ASN A 87 -7.27 -6.48 -8.09
N ARG A 88 -6.72 -6.78 -6.92
CA ARG A 88 -7.32 -7.63 -5.88
C ARG A 88 -7.69 -6.83 -4.64
N PHE A 89 -7.51 -5.51 -4.65
CA PHE A 89 -7.63 -4.67 -3.47
C PHE A 89 -9.05 -4.64 -2.90
N ASP A 90 -10.05 -4.78 -3.76
CA ASP A 90 -11.46 -4.93 -3.41
C ASP A 90 -11.74 -6.20 -2.58
N THR A 91 -10.83 -7.18 -2.53
CA THR A 91 -10.93 -8.39 -1.70
C THR A 91 -10.33 -8.22 -0.29
N ILE A 92 -9.76 -7.06 0.04
CA ILE A 92 -9.07 -6.90 1.31
C ILE A 92 -9.99 -7.14 2.51
N ARG A 93 -9.46 -7.85 3.52
CA ARG A 93 -10.18 -8.30 4.74
C ARG A 93 -11.39 -9.20 4.48
N THR A 94 -11.46 -9.87 3.33
CA THR A 94 -12.44 -10.94 3.10
C THR A 94 -11.78 -12.31 3.22
N ARG A 95 -12.60 -13.36 3.40
CA ARG A 95 -12.10 -14.73 3.44
C ARG A 95 -11.49 -15.09 2.08
N GLY A 96 -10.21 -15.45 2.07
CA GLY A 96 -9.46 -15.79 0.85
C GLY A 96 -9.00 -14.57 0.02
N GLY A 97 -9.30 -13.35 0.48
CA GLY A 97 -8.81 -12.11 -0.11
C GLY A 97 -7.49 -11.65 0.49
N LEU A 98 -7.12 -10.39 0.21
CA LEU A 98 -5.91 -9.78 0.77
C LEU A 98 -6.03 -9.56 2.28
N MET A 99 -4.94 -9.77 3.01
CA MET A 99 -4.83 -9.46 4.43
C MET A 99 -4.82 -7.95 4.66
N GLY A 100 -5.38 -7.53 5.80
CA GLY A 100 -5.33 -6.13 6.25
C GLY A 100 -4.00 -5.72 6.88
N PHE A 101 -3.00 -6.60 6.85
CA PHE A 101 -1.68 -6.47 7.45
C PHE A 101 -0.61 -6.97 6.45
N PRO A 102 0.69 -6.67 6.65
CA PRO A 102 1.75 -7.26 5.85
C PRO A 102 1.72 -8.78 5.97
N ASN A 103 1.86 -9.48 4.84
CA ASN A 103 1.95 -10.92 4.78
C ASN A 103 3.00 -11.36 3.75
N PRO A 104 4.13 -11.97 4.17
CA PRO A 104 5.15 -12.47 3.24
C PRO A 104 4.65 -13.50 2.22
N SER A 105 3.55 -14.19 2.52
CA SER A 105 2.92 -15.12 1.55
C SER A 105 2.12 -14.40 0.47
N GLU A 106 1.81 -13.11 0.63
CA GLU A 106 1.07 -12.30 -0.36
C GLU A 106 1.96 -11.52 -1.31
N SER A 107 3.17 -11.15 -0.87
CA SER A 107 4.04 -10.28 -1.65
C SER A 107 5.48 -10.33 -1.14
N PRO A 108 6.48 -10.29 -2.04
CA PRO A 108 7.88 -10.12 -1.64
C PRO A 108 8.16 -8.78 -0.95
N TYR A 109 7.26 -7.79 -1.09
CA TYR A 109 7.39 -6.48 -0.44
C TYR A 109 6.92 -6.47 1.02
N ASP A 110 6.25 -7.53 1.48
CA ASP A 110 5.76 -7.66 2.86
C ASP A 110 6.74 -8.54 3.66
N LEU A 111 7.77 -7.94 4.27
CA LEU A 111 8.87 -8.71 4.87
C LEU A 111 8.54 -9.42 6.18
N PHE A 112 7.63 -8.85 6.98
CA PHE A 112 7.36 -9.30 8.33
C PHE A 112 5.86 -9.22 8.63
N MET A 113 5.27 -10.36 9.00
CA MET A 113 3.88 -10.38 9.44
C MET A 113 3.79 -9.80 10.84
N THR A 114 3.12 -8.65 10.98
CA THR A 114 2.91 -8.00 12.27
C THR A 114 1.46 -7.56 12.44
N GLY A 115 0.97 -7.72 13.66
CA GLY A 115 -0.28 -7.13 14.16
C GLY A 115 -0.12 -6.55 15.57
N HIS A 116 0.99 -6.82 16.25
CA HIS A 116 1.35 -6.24 17.55
C HIS A 116 2.28 -5.05 17.32
N ALA A 117 2.10 -3.99 18.11
CA ALA A 117 2.95 -2.81 18.03
C ALA A 117 4.33 -3.05 18.67
N GLY A 118 5.36 -2.38 18.17
CA GLY A 118 6.71 -2.35 18.75
C GLY A 118 7.63 -3.48 18.30
N CYS A 119 7.24 -4.29 17.31
CA CYS A 119 8.06 -5.41 16.83
C CYS A 119 9.00 -5.01 15.69
N SER A 120 8.78 -3.87 15.02
CA SER A 120 9.54 -3.48 13.81
C SER A 120 11.02 -3.23 14.03
N VAL A 121 11.42 -2.62 15.15
CA VAL A 121 12.82 -2.22 15.40
C VAL A 121 13.71 -3.44 15.66
N SER A 122 13.14 -4.50 16.24
CA SER A 122 13.85 -5.75 16.51
C SER A 122 13.85 -6.74 15.34
N ALA A 123 12.99 -6.52 14.34
CA ALA A 123 12.74 -7.45 13.23
C ALA A 123 13.82 -7.39 12.13
#